data_AF-A0A1Q3ML76-F1
#
_entry.id   AF-A0A1Q3ML76-F1
#
_cell.length_a   1.000
_cell.length_b   1.000
_cell.length_c   1.000
_cell.angle_alpha   90.00
_cell.angle_beta   90.00
_cell.angle_gamma   90.00
#
_symmetry.space_group_name_H-M   'P 1'
#
loop_
_entity.id
_entity.type
_entity.pdbx_description
1 polymer ?
#
loop_
_entity_poly.entity_id
_entity_poly.type
_entity_poly.pdbx_seq_one_letter_code
_entity_poly.pdbx_strand_id
1 'polypeptide(L)'
;MSFLKKLFGGGEEKSDPLQKLGINLNEMVQKAQDASAVHVEIQTVTASDYMTMASAITGANREPRTTFVKKTTCHNCGGAKTLAPKTAYVYCDFCGSLTDYDFQKACENPQSAMPGPAYEQLVRSLQADIEAAKKTDDAVKFKEIQRQLYGKWVELCPNANSPRAKNDEEYRNQLVEYMAEMATINEFDPTYRQFADQVNRQTRAIQWSGTFPRPVASGETFWPLFETVSKQLDFSFDLMRDRGVIERHPDQAPESLQRRMAASMFCQGWLPCLGEEDSERMIRESGLKGEYSKLEPKETTLRHCGSCGGDLQVLSGAKAVLCEDCGIRIDVSADEVNCANCGGLISFPMGKNRTTCPFCKAEAQRMSW
;
A
#
# COMPACT_ATOMS: atom_id res chain seq x y z
N MET A 1 -34.16 12.74 35.92
CA MET A 1 -32.86 13.45 35.84
C MET A 1 -31.77 12.45 36.18
N SER A 2 -31.12 11.91 35.15
CA SER A 2 -30.30 10.70 35.26
C SER A 2 -28.82 11.00 35.02
N PHE A 3 -27.99 10.28 35.76
CA PHE A 3 -26.53 10.29 35.90
C PHE A 3 -25.73 10.29 34.56
N LEU A 4 -26.39 10.05 33.43
CA LEU A 4 -25.83 10.04 32.06
C LEU A 4 -25.52 11.43 31.46
N LYS A 5 -26.08 12.52 32.01
CA LYS A 5 -25.85 13.89 31.48
C LYS A 5 -24.52 14.53 31.90
N LYS A 6 -23.72 13.85 32.73
CA LYS A 6 -22.38 14.30 33.19
C LYS A 6 -21.20 13.63 32.47
N LEU A 7 -21.41 12.52 31.77
CA LEU A 7 -20.37 11.83 30.98
C LEU A 7 -20.29 12.33 29.53
N PHE A 8 -21.39 12.90 29.02
CA PHE A 8 -21.47 13.53 27.71
C PHE A 8 -21.71 15.02 27.93
N GLY A 9 -20.61 15.76 28.12
CA GLY A 9 -20.61 17.20 28.39
C GLY A 9 -21.48 17.96 27.39
N GLY A 10 -22.60 18.46 27.88
CA GLY A 10 -23.35 19.53 27.22
C GLY A 10 -22.70 20.87 27.58
N GLY A 11 -22.39 21.65 26.54
CA GLY A 11 -22.15 23.09 26.67
C GLY A 11 -20.68 23.50 26.55
N GLU A 12 -20.18 23.53 25.31
CA GLU A 12 -19.63 24.74 24.70
C GLU A 12 -19.45 24.44 23.21
N GLU A 13 -20.15 25.18 22.36
CA GLU A 13 -19.90 25.24 20.92
C GLU A 13 -18.51 25.87 20.77
N LYS A 14 -17.46 25.05 20.82
CA LYS A 14 -16.10 25.49 20.57
C LYS A 14 -16.05 25.92 19.11
N SER A 15 -16.20 27.22 18.88
CA SER A 15 -15.91 27.89 17.61
C SER A 15 -14.68 27.25 16.98
N ASP A 16 -14.82 26.79 15.75
CA ASP A 16 -13.77 26.12 14.99
C ASP A 16 -12.47 26.94 15.04
N PRO A 17 -11.37 26.41 15.62
CA PRO A 17 -10.08 27.10 15.66
C PRO A 17 -9.60 27.55 14.27
N LEU A 18 -10.03 26.87 13.21
CA LEU A 18 -9.71 27.21 11.82
C LEU A 18 -10.55 28.37 11.28
N GLN A 19 -11.82 28.51 11.70
CA GLN A 19 -12.62 29.70 11.39
C GLN A 19 -12.02 30.97 11.99
N LYS A 20 -11.42 30.88 13.20
CA LYS A 20 -10.70 32.01 13.81
C LYS A 20 -9.42 32.38 13.07
N LEU A 21 -8.86 31.47 12.27
CA LEU A 21 -7.67 31.67 11.44
C LEU A 21 -8.02 31.98 9.97
N GLY A 22 -9.30 32.04 9.60
CA GLY A 22 -9.75 32.29 8.21
C GLY A 22 -9.44 31.14 7.26
N ILE A 23 -9.21 29.94 7.77
CA ILE A 23 -8.81 28.76 6.99
C ILE A 23 -10.04 27.90 6.70
N ASN A 24 -10.44 27.82 5.43
CA ASN A 24 -11.52 26.97 4.97
C ASN A 24 -10.99 25.58 4.63
N LEU A 25 -11.46 24.55 5.35
CA LEU A 25 -11.05 23.16 5.16
C LEU A 25 -11.29 22.68 3.71
N ASN A 26 -12.39 23.10 3.08
CA ASN A 26 -12.67 22.77 1.69
C ASN A 26 -11.65 23.42 0.74
N GLU A 27 -11.21 24.65 1.01
CA GLU A 27 -10.16 25.31 0.22
C GLU A 27 -8.79 24.68 0.40
N MET A 28 -8.46 24.19 1.61
CA MET A 28 -7.21 23.46 1.85
C MET A 28 -7.20 22.12 1.13
N VAL A 29 -8.30 21.36 1.20
CA VAL A 29 -8.45 20.09 0.47
C VAL A 29 -8.42 20.34 -1.03
N GLN A 30 -9.06 21.40 -1.53
CA GLN A 30 -9.00 21.77 -2.95
C GLN A 30 -7.57 22.10 -3.40
N LYS A 31 -6.80 22.86 -2.62
CA LYS A 31 -5.38 23.15 -2.93
C LYS A 31 -4.51 21.88 -2.92
N ALA A 32 -4.80 20.92 -2.04
CA ALA A 32 -4.14 19.62 -2.05
C ALA A 32 -4.55 18.77 -3.27
N GLN A 33 -5.82 18.84 -3.68
CA GLN A 33 -6.34 18.21 -4.90
C GLN A 33 -5.71 18.75 -6.17
N ASP A 34 -5.48 20.05 -6.24
CA ASP A 34 -4.83 20.69 -7.39
C ASP A 34 -3.33 20.35 -7.46
N ALA A 35 -2.69 20.09 -6.32
CA ALA A 35 -1.29 19.68 -6.24
C ALA A 35 -1.08 18.18 -6.55
N SER A 36 -2.05 17.31 -6.21
CA SER A 36 -1.99 15.87 -6.50
C SER A 36 -2.26 15.52 -7.97
N ALA A 37 -2.84 16.46 -8.75
CA ALA A 37 -3.15 16.29 -10.17
C ALA A 37 -1.92 16.10 -11.09
N VAL A 38 -0.71 16.15 -10.52
CA VAL A 38 0.57 15.97 -11.23
C VAL A 38 1.08 14.52 -11.14
N HIS A 39 0.36 13.61 -10.46
CA HIS A 39 0.77 12.20 -10.35
C HIS A 39 0.04 11.32 -11.35
N VAL A 40 0.81 10.67 -12.24
CA VAL A 40 0.25 9.75 -13.22
C VAL A 40 -0.39 8.55 -12.50
N GLU A 41 -1.64 8.32 -12.88
CA GLU A 41 -2.66 7.50 -12.25
C GLU A 41 -2.33 6.00 -12.27
N ILE A 42 -1.84 5.48 -11.13
CA ILE A 42 -2.33 4.23 -10.51
C ILE A 42 -2.26 4.38 -8.98
N GLN A 43 -2.90 5.42 -8.46
CA GLN A 43 -3.31 5.40 -7.07
C GLN A 43 -4.79 5.72 -7.09
N THR A 44 -5.58 4.75 -6.65
CA THR A 44 -6.96 4.98 -6.23
C THR A 44 -6.98 6.31 -5.48
N VAL A 45 -7.75 7.29 -5.94
CA VAL A 45 -7.84 8.59 -5.26
C VAL A 45 -8.22 8.34 -3.80
N THR A 46 -7.23 8.38 -2.91
CA THR A 46 -7.47 8.10 -1.49
C THR A 46 -7.58 9.42 -0.76
N ALA A 47 -8.53 9.51 0.17
CA ALA A 47 -8.59 10.67 1.07
C ALA A 47 -7.25 10.89 1.76
N SER A 48 -6.49 9.81 2.02
CA SER A 48 -5.16 9.85 2.62
C SER A 48 -4.16 10.73 1.88
N ASP A 49 -4.22 10.90 0.55
CA ASP A 49 -3.24 11.74 -0.16
C ASP A 49 -3.43 13.22 0.19
N TYR A 50 -4.68 13.69 0.21
CA TYR A 50 -5.05 15.04 0.67
C TYR A 50 -4.72 15.28 2.13
N MET A 51 -4.85 14.22 2.89
CA MET A 51 -4.77 14.19 4.34
C MET A 51 -3.33 14.07 4.85
N THR A 52 -2.46 13.36 4.13
CA THR A 52 -1.01 13.31 4.31
C THR A 52 -0.41 14.66 3.96
N MET A 53 -0.85 15.29 2.86
CA MET A 53 -0.49 16.68 2.55
C MET A 53 -0.92 17.63 3.68
N ALA A 54 -2.15 17.53 4.16
CA ALA A 54 -2.63 18.37 5.26
C ALA A 54 -1.88 18.10 6.59
N SER A 55 -1.57 16.85 6.92
CA SER A 55 -0.74 16.49 8.08
C SER A 55 0.72 16.97 7.95
N ALA A 56 1.30 16.91 6.75
CA ALA A 56 2.64 17.45 6.49
C ALA A 56 2.69 18.98 6.62
N ILE A 57 1.62 19.68 6.22
CA ILE A 57 1.50 21.15 6.35
C ILE A 57 1.28 21.58 7.81
N THR A 58 0.59 20.77 8.61
CA THR A 58 0.12 21.16 9.95
C THR A 58 0.90 20.52 11.11
N GLY A 59 1.74 19.52 10.85
CA GLY A 59 2.50 18.78 11.86
C GLY A 59 1.64 17.89 12.77
N ALA A 60 0.37 17.67 12.44
CA ALA A 60 -0.55 16.92 13.29
C ALA A 60 -0.51 15.41 13.02
N ASN A 61 -0.12 14.65 14.05
CA ASN A 61 -0.24 13.18 14.07
C ASN A 61 -1.70 12.76 14.29
N ARG A 62 -2.11 11.72 13.56
CA ARG A 62 -3.47 11.20 13.58
C ARG A 62 -3.57 10.04 14.57
N GLU A 63 -4.51 10.13 15.50
CA GLU A 63 -4.98 8.94 16.21
C GLU A 63 -6.00 8.19 15.33
N PRO A 64 -5.94 6.85 15.24
CA PRO A 64 -6.91 6.07 14.49
C PRO A 64 -8.33 6.33 15.00
N ARG A 65 -9.27 6.66 14.09
CA ARG A 65 -10.71 6.79 14.43
C ARG A 65 -11.37 5.43 14.71
N THR A 66 -10.78 4.35 14.23
CA THR A 66 -11.33 3.01 14.34
C THR A 66 -10.37 2.07 15.05
N THR A 67 -10.90 1.11 15.82
CA THR A 67 -10.11 0.06 16.47
C THR A 67 -9.93 -1.20 15.59
N PHE A 68 -10.37 -1.15 14.34
CA PHE A 68 -10.23 -2.23 13.37
C PHE A 68 -8.75 -2.40 12.97
N VAL A 69 -8.22 -3.61 13.13
CA VAL A 69 -6.89 -3.97 12.62
C VAL A 69 -7.05 -4.98 11.50
N LYS A 70 -6.32 -4.79 10.41
CA LYS A 70 -6.40 -5.69 9.26
C LYS A 70 -5.79 -7.06 9.59
N LYS A 71 -6.54 -8.13 9.37
CA LYS A 71 -6.15 -9.54 9.49
C LYS A 71 -6.36 -10.22 8.15
N THR A 72 -5.27 -10.52 7.47
CA THR A 72 -5.32 -11.13 6.14
C THR A 72 -5.12 -12.64 6.21
N THR A 73 -5.93 -13.40 5.48
CA THR A 73 -5.73 -14.84 5.28
C THR A 73 -4.95 -15.09 3.99
N CYS A 74 -3.92 -15.93 4.05
CA CYS A 74 -3.11 -16.24 2.88
C CYS A 74 -3.86 -17.08 1.85
N HIS A 75 -3.92 -16.58 0.61
CA HIS A 75 -4.52 -17.30 -0.50
C HIS A 75 -3.81 -18.63 -0.83
N ASN A 76 -2.52 -18.74 -0.52
CA ASN A 76 -1.70 -19.90 -0.87
C ASN A 76 -1.74 -21.01 0.18
N CYS A 77 -1.70 -20.68 1.49
CA CYS A 77 -1.64 -21.70 2.54
C CYS A 77 -2.77 -21.62 3.59
N GLY A 78 -3.69 -20.64 3.49
CA GLY A 78 -4.76 -20.42 4.47
C GLY A 78 -4.29 -19.86 5.82
N GLY A 79 -2.99 -19.63 6.01
CA GLY A 79 -2.46 -19.05 7.24
C GLY A 79 -2.83 -17.57 7.40
N ALA A 80 -3.27 -17.18 8.60
CA ALA A 80 -3.56 -15.77 8.91
C ALA A 80 -2.28 -14.98 9.20
N LYS A 81 -2.08 -13.85 8.52
CA LYS A 81 -1.05 -12.85 8.87
C LYS A 81 -1.27 -12.44 10.32
N THR A 82 -0.22 -12.56 11.13
CA THR A 82 -0.24 -12.28 12.57
C THR A 82 0.78 -11.19 12.93
N LEU A 83 1.97 -11.22 12.31
CA LEU A 83 3.03 -10.25 12.61
C LEU A 83 2.74 -8.90 11.92
N ALA A 84 3.23 -7.80 12.48
CA ALA A 84 3.19 -6.52 11.78
C ALA A 84 4.16 -6.54 10.59
N PRO A 85 3.78 -6.10 9.38
CA PRO A 85 4.69 -6.03 8.25
C PRO A 85 5.69 -4.87 8.40
N LYS A 86 6.90 -5.03 7.88
CA LYS A 86 7.90 -3.93 7.81
C LYS A 86 7.67 -3.02 6.59
N THR A 87 7.03 -3.52 5.53
CA THR A 87 6.71 -2.77 4.30
C THR A 87 5.22 -2.84 3.97
N ALA A 88 4.76 -2.02 3.03
CA ALA A 88 3.37 -2.04 2.57
C ALA A 88 2.98 -3.35 1.87
N TYR A 89 3.91 -4.04 1.22
CA TYR A 89 3.65 -5.38 0.68
C TYR A 89 3.64 -6.39 1.83
N VAL A 90 2.48 -6.98 2.09
CA VAL A 90 2.27 -7.88 3.22
C VAL A 90 2.51 -9.31 2.77
N TYR A 91 3.49 -9.98 3.36
CA TYR A 91 3.81 -11.38 3.08
C TYR A 91 3.33 -12.31 4.19
N CYS A 92 2.92 -13.53 3.83
CA CYS A 92 2.43 -14.53 4.78
C CYS A 92 3.53 -14.99 5.74
N ASP A 93 3.23 -15.01 7.04
CA ASP A 93 4.16 -15.44 8.10
C ASP A 93 4.46 -16.96 8.10
N PHE A 94 3.74 -17.75 7.30
CA PHE A 94 3.87 -19.22 7.27
C PHE A 94 4.51 -19.76 6.00
N CYS A 95 4.21 -19.15 4.86
CA CYS A 95 4.74 -19.60 3.57
C CYS A 95 5.52 -18.52 2.82
N GLY A 96 5.50 -17.26 3.24
CA GLY A 96 6.22 -16.18 2.58
C GLY A 96 5.65 -15.73 1.22
N SER A 97 4.44 -16.20 0.85
CA SER A 97 3.73 -15.69 -0.34
C SER A 97 3.19 -14.29 -0.10
N LEU A 98 3.16 -13.44 -1.14
CA LEU A 98 2.45 -12.16 -1.09
C LEU A 98 1.00 -12.43 -0.70
N THR A 99 0.53 -11.70 0.31
CA THR A 99 -0.80 -11.90 0.83
C THR A 99 -1.59 -10.64 0.96
N ASP A 100 -1.05 -9.42 0.87
CA ASP A 100 -1.85 -8.19 0.89
C ASP A 100 -1.04 -6.93 0.60
N TYR A 101 -1.73 -5.78 0.66
CA TYR A 101 -1.15 -4.45 0.78
C TYR A 101 -1.65 -3.71 2.04
N ASP A 102 -0.73 -3.14 2.81
CA ASP A 102 -0.98 -2.26 3.95
C ASP A 102 -0.66 -0.81 3.53
N PHE A 103 -1.72 -0.06 3.26
CA PHE A 103 -1.60 1.30 2.78
C PHE A 103 -1.26 2.29 3.91
N GLN A 104 -1.63 1.97 5.15
CA GLN A 104 -1.17 2.77 6.30
C GLN A 104 0.34 2.65 6.45
N LYS A 105 0.89 1.46 6.24
CA LYS A 105 2.34 1.23 6.23
C LYS A 105 3.05 1.97 5.10
N ALA A 106 2.44 2.03 3.91
CA ALA A 106 2.95 2.84 2.80
C ALA A 106 3.06 4.34 3.18
N CYS A 107 2.10 4.83 3.95
CA CYS A 107 1.98 6.23 4.36
C CYS A 107 2.63 6.55 5.72
N GLU A 108 3.23 5.57 6.42
CA GLU A 108 3.67 5.72 7.82
C GLU A 108 4.74 6.80 7.99
N ASN A 109 5.59 7.01 6.99
CA ASN A 109 6.64 8.02 7.01
C ASN A 109 6.49 8.99 5.81
N PRO A 110 6.72 10.31 5.97
CA PRO A 110 6.57 11.29 4.89
C PRO A 110 7.43 11.00 3.63
N GLN A 111 8.61 10.40 3.82
CA GLN A 111 9.50 9.96 2.73
C GLN A 111 9.02 8.67 2.03
N SER A 112 8.08 7.95 2.64
CA SER A 112 7.44 6.74 2.08
C SER A 112 6.13 7.06 1.36
N ALA A 113 5.43 8.12 1.80
CA ALA A 113 4.20 8.60 1.18
C ALA A 113 4.46 9.48 -0.06
N MET A 114 5.57 10.22 -0.06
CA MET A 114 5.94 11.12 -1.16
C MET A 114 7.38 10.82 -1.62
N PRO A 115 7.61 10.61 -2.93
CA PRO A 115 8.91 10.25 -3.51
C PRO A 115 9.88 11.44 -3.53
N GLY A 116 9.45 12.60 -3.00
CA GLY A 116 10.29 13.77 -2.76
C GLY A 116 10.66 14.56 -4.03
N PRO A 117 11.50 15.61 -3.86
CA PRO A 117 11.76 16.59 -4.93
C PRO A 117 12.37 16.01 -6.20
N ALA A 118 13.16 14.93 -6.09
CA ALA A 118 13.79 14.28 -7.23
C ALA A 118 12.76 13.66 -8.19
N TYR A 119 11.71 13.03 -7.64
CA TYR A 119 10.62 12.50 -8.43
C TYR A 119 9.76 13.61 -9.03
N GLU A 120 9.42 14.63 -8.25
CA GLU A 120 8.66 15.78 -8.78
C GLU A 120 9.39 16.49 -9.92
N GLN A 121 10.72 16.61 -9.84
CA GLN A 121 11.54 17.17 -10.91
C GLN A 121 11.46 16.29 -12.17
N LEU A 122 11.53 14.97 -12.02
CA LEU A 122 11.37 14.03 -13.13
C LEU A 122 10.00 14.19 -13.79
N VAL A 123 8.93 14.21 -13.00
CA VAL A 123 7.56 14.43 -13.51
C VAL A 123 7.47 15.76 -14.27
N ARG A 124 7.94 16.86 -13.68
CA ARG A 124 7.94 18.18 -14.33
C ARG A 124 8.71 18.17 -15.66
N SER A 125 9.82 17.43 -15.72
CA SER A 125 10.62 17.31 -16.95
C SER A 125 9.95 16.49 -18.06
N LEU A 126 9.07 15.54 -17.69
CA LEU A 126 8.38 14.64 -18.61
C LEU A 126 6.96 15.13 -18.97
N GLN A 127 6.45 16.17 -18.33
CA GLN A 127 5.07 16.63 -18.48
C GLN A 127 4.70 16.93 -19.95
N ALA A 128 5.54 17.66 -20.68
CA ALA A 128 5.29 17.98 -22.08
C ALA A 128 5.26 16.72 -22.97
N ASP A 129 6.12 15.75 -22.68
CA ASP A 129 6.17 14.46 -23.38
C ASP A 129 4.94 13.61 -23.08
N ILE A 130 4.43 13.65 -21.85
CA ILE A 130 3.17 12.98 -21.44
C ILE A 130 2.00 13.55 -22.24
N GLU A 131 1.86 14.87 -22.25
CA GLU A 131 0.79 15.57 -22.97
C GLU A 131 0.85 15.32 -24.47
N ALA A 132 2.05 15.34 -25.05
CA ALA A 132 2.26 15.01 -26.45
C ALA A 132 1.83 13.58 -26.76
N ALA A 133 2.29 12.60 -25.98
CA ALA A 133 1.95 11.19 -26.18
C ALA A 133 0.43 10.94 -26.06
N LYS A 134 -0.24 11.55 -25.06
CA LYS A 134 -1.70 11.48 -24.92
C LYS A 134 -2.43 12.11 -26.10
N LYS A 135 -1.95 13.26 -26.59
CA LYS A 135 -2.57 13.97 -27.72
C LYS A 135 -2.42 13.23 -29.05
N THR A 136 -1.33 12.50 -29.24
CA THR A 136 -1.04 11.75 -30.48
C THR A 136 -1.38 10.27 -30.40
N ASP A 137 -2.05 9.82 -29.34
CA ASP A 137 -2.39 8.41 -29.11
C ASP A 137 -1.16 7.48 -29.08
N ASP A 138 0.00 7.98 -28.64
CA ASP A 138 1.27 7.25 -28.62
C ASP A 138 1.44 6.47 -27.32
N ALA A 139 0.76 5.33 -27.24
CA ALA A 139 0.81 4.43 -26.09
C ALA A 139 2.23 3.89 -25.83
N VAL A 140 3.07 3.74 -26.86
CA VAL A 140 4.44 3.23 -26.71
C VAL A 140 5.31 4.25 -25.98
N LYS A 141 5.30 5.51 -26.45
CA LYS A 141 6.02 6.59 -25.78
C LYS A 141 5.49 6.84 -24.38
N PHE A 142 4.17 6.79 -24.18
CA PHE A 142 3.57 6.93 -22.86
C PHE A 142 4.04 5.83 -21.90
N LYS A 143 4.04 4.57 -22.33
CA LYS A 143 4.54 3.46 -21.51
C LYS A 143 5.99 3.64 -21.13
N GLU A 144 6.85 4.08 -22.05
CA GLU A 144 8.25 4.34 -21.74
C GLU A 144 8.42 5.45 -20.69
N ILE A 145 7.58 6.48 -20.74
CA ILE A 145 7.52 7.51 -19.69
C ILE A 145 7.07 6.88 -18.36
N GLN A 146 6.04 6.04 -18.37
CA GLN A 146 5.58 5.34 -17.16
C GLN A 146 6.67 4.46 -16.55
N ARG A 147 7.46 3.76 -17.36
CA ARG A 147 8.60 2.96 -16.86
C ARG A 147 9.63 3.81 -16.13
N GLN A 148 9.92 5.02 -16.63
CA GLN A 148 10.83 5.95 -15.95
C GLN A 148 10.25 6.44 -14.61
N LEU A 149 8.97 6.83 -14.60
CA LEU A 149 8.30 7.28 -13.39
C LEU A 149 8.20 6.16 -12.34
N TYR A 150 7.70 4.99 -12.70
CA TYR A 150 7.60 3.85 -11.79
C TYR A 150 8.97 3.33 -11.36
N GLY A 151 9.96 3.33 -12.23
CA GLY A 151 11.34 3.01 -11.87
C GLY A 151 11.86 3.92 -10.76
N LYS A 152 11.64 5.24 -10.90
CA LYS A 152 12.02 6.23 -9.89
C LYS A 152 11.19 6.11 -8.61
N TRP A 153 9.90 5.81 -8.73
CA TRP A 153 9.01 5.57 -7.58
C TRP A 153 9.48 4.36 -6.75
N VAL A 154 9.76 3.23 -7.39
CA VAL A 154 10.22 2.02 -6.70
C VAL A 154 11.55 2.24 -5.99
N GLU A 155 12.45 3.04 -6.57
CA GLU A 155 13.71 3.44 -5.96
C GLU A 155 13.50 4.31 -4.72
N LEU A 156 12.65 5.34 -4.81
CA LEU A 156 12.53 6.38 -3.79
C LEU A 156 11.53 6.04 -2.67
N CYS A 157 10.59 5.13 -2.92
CA CYS A 157 9.56 4.72 -1.96
C CYS A 157 9.68 3.23 -1.57
N PRO A 158 10.81 2.77 -1.00
CA PRO A 158 11.02 1.35 -0.72
C PRO A 158 10.00 0.75 0.25
N ASN A 159 9.44 1.55 1.17
CA ASN A 159 8.41 1.09 2.11
C ASN A 159 7.05 0.86 1.44
N ALA A 160 6.75 1.58 0.34
CA ALA A 160 5.50 1.43 -0.41
C ALA A 160 5.57 0.28 -1.43
N ASN A 161 6.74 -0.31 -1.63
CA ASN A 161 7.03 -1.32 -2.65
C ASN A 161 7.47 -2.64 -2.01
N SER A 162 7.53 -3.71 -2.81
CA SER A 162 8.00 -5.00 -2.32
C SER A 162 9.48 -4.93 -1.91
N PRO A 163 9.86 -5.49 -0.75
CA PRO A 163 11.27 -5.55 -0.33
C PRO A 163 12.13 -6.39 -1.29
N ARG A 164 11.51 -7.23 -2.14
CA ARG A 164 12.18 -7.97 -3.22
C ARG A 164 12.84 -7.02 -4.22
N ALA A 165 12.19 -5.90 -4.56
CA ALA A 165 12.69 -4.94 -5.53
C ALA A 165 14.02 -4.29 -5.13
N LYS A 166 14.41 -4.36 -3.85
CA LYS A 166 15.65 -3.78 -3.34
C LYS A 166 16.90 -4.49 -3.89
N ASN A 167 16.91 -5.82 -3.84
CA ASN A 167 18.10 -6.62 -4.18
C ASN A 167 17.90 -7.52 -5.40
N ASP A 168 16.67 -7.72 -5.85
CA ASP A 168 16.33 -8.51 -7.04
C ASP A 168 16.01 -7.55 -8.19
N GLU A 169 17.00 -7.31 -9.05
CA GLU A 169 16.87 -6.41 -10.21
C GLU A 169 15.85 -6.94 -11.22
N GLU A 170 15.81 -8.25 -11.43
CA GLU A 170 14.85 -8.87 -12.34
C GLU A 170 13.42 -8.65 -11.83
N TYR A 171 13.17 -8.93 -10.55
CA TYR A 171 11.87 -8.66 -9.92
C TYR A 171 11.51 -7.18 -10.00
N ARG A 172 12.46 -6.27 -9.72
CA ARG A 172 12.22 -4.82 -9.80
C ARG A 172 11.81 -4.40 -11.20
N ASN A 173 12.50 -4.88 -12.23
CA ASN A 173 12.19 -4.56 -13.61
C ASN A 173 10.82 -5.12 -14.04
N GLN A 174 10.47 -6.34 -13.62
CA GLN A 174 9.15 -6.93 -13.84
C GLN A 174 8.04 -6.12 -13.15
N LEU A 175 8.27 -5.66 -11.91
CA LEU A 175 7.33 -4.82 -11.17
C LEU A 175 7.08 -3.49 -11.89
N VAL A 176 8.15 -2.80 -12.30
CA VAL A 176 8.06 -1.52 -13.02
C VAL A 176 7.34 -1.70 -14.36
N GLU A 177 7.64 -2.76 -15.09
CA GLU A 177 6.99 -3.09 -16.36
C GLU A 177 5.50 -3.36 -16.18
N TYR A 178 5.14 -4.15 -15.16
CA TYR A 178 3.75 -4.46 -14.80
C TYR A 178 2.95 -3.18 -14.48
N MET A 179 3.52 -2.29 -13.65
CA MET A 179 2.86 -1.02 -13.31
C MET A 179 2.73 -0.09 -14.54
N ALA A 180 3.78 0.04 -15.35
CA ALA A 180 3.76 0.88 -16.54
C ALA A 180 2.74 0.40 -17.58
N GLU A 181 2.64 -0.91 -17.78
CA GLU A 181 1.65 -1.51 -18.68
C GLU A 181 0.22 -1.25 -18.18
N MET A 182 -0.05 -1.45 -16.88
CA MET A 182 -1.35 -1.17 -16.28
C MET A 182 -1.76 0.31 -16.45
N ALA A 183 -0.86 1.26 -16.15
CA ALA A 183 -1.12 2.69 -16.35
C ALA A 183 -1.44 3.00 -17.81
N THR A 184 -0.67 2.44 -18.74
CA THR A 184 -0.84 2.69 -20.18
C THR A 184 -2.17 2.16 -20.69
N ILE A 185 -2.52 0.92 -20.34
CA ILE A 185 -3.78 0.29 -20.75
C ILE A 185 -4.98 1.12 -20.28
N ASN A 186 -4.94 1.56 -19.03
CA ASN A 186 -6.02 2.36 -18.44
C ASN A 186 -6.12 3.76 -19.06
N GLU A 187 -5.00 4.47 -19.24
CA GLU A 187 -4.99 5.82 -19.82
C GLU A 187 -5.57 5.87 -21.23
N PHE A 188 -5.25 4.88 -22.08
CA PHE A 188 -5.69 4.87 -23.47
C PHE A 188 -7.07 4.22 -23.68
N ASP A 189 -7.70 3.67 -22.64
CA ASP A 189 -9.07 3.17 -22.74
C ASP A 189 -10.10 4.29 -22.53
N PRO A 190 -11.03 4.51 -23.48
CA PRO A 190 -12.01 5.60 -23.38
C PRO A 190 -13.02 5.40 -22.24
N THR A 191 -13.38 4.15 -21.92
CA THR A 191 -14.33 3.85 -20.84
C THR A 191 -13.67 4.06 -19.48
N TYR A 192 -12.42 3.63 -19.33
CA TYR A 192 -11.64 3.90 -18.13
C TYR A 192 -11.48 5.41 -17.88
N ARG A 193 -11.18 6.20 -18.92
CA ARG A 193 -11.08 7.67 -18.81
C ARG A 193 -12.37 8.33 -18.36
N GLN A 194 -13.53 7.84 -18.82
CA GLN A 194 -14.83 8.34 -18.33
C GLN A 194 -15.00 8.09 -16.83
N PHE A 195 -14.60 6.91 -16.34
CA PHE A 195 -14.58 6.63 -14.91
C PHE A 195 -13.59 7.53 -14.17
N ALA A 196 -12.37 7.73 -14.69
CA ALA A 196 -11.37 8.60 -14.08
C ALA A 196 -11.88 10.05 -13.94
N ASP A 197 -12.48 10.59 -15.01
CA ASP A 197 -13.11 11.91 -14.98
C ASP A 197 -14.25 11.99 -13.94
N GLN A 198 -15.04 10.93 -13.81
CA GLN A 198 -16.12 10.87 -12.83
C GLN A 198 -15.59 10.79 -11.39
N VAL A 199 -14.58 9.97 -11.13
CA VAL A 199 -13.88 9.87 -9.84
C VAL A 199 -13.29 11.22 -9.45
N ASN A 200 -12.64 11.92 -10.38
CA ASN A 200 -12.09 13.24 -10.16
C ASN A 200 -13.18 14.26 -9.79
N ARG A 201 -14.31 14.28 -10.53
CA ARG A 201 -15.44 15.16 -10.20
C ARG A 201 -16.05 14.85 -8.84
N GLN A 202 -16.30 13.58 -8.53
CA GLN A 202 -16.92 13.17 -7.27
C GLN A 202 -16.00 13.41 -6.06
N THR A 203 -14.69 13.21 -6.23
CA THR A 203 -13.71 13.51 -5.17
C THR A 203 -13.71 15.00 -4.82
N ARG A 204 -13.78 15.89 -5.82
CA ARG A 204 -13.90 17.35 -5.59
C ARG A 204 -15.24 17.75 -4.95
N ALA A 205 -16.28 16.93 -5.15
CA ALA A 205 -17.59 17.17 -4.60
C ALA A 205 -17.78 16.62 -3.17
N ILE A 206 -16.76 15.96 -2.59
CA ILE A 206 -16.86 15.42 -1.22
C ILE A 206 -17.10 16.55 -0.23
N GLN A 207 -18.19 16.41 0.52
CA GLN A 207 -18.51 17.32 1.61
C GLN A 207 -17.80 16.84 2.88
N TRP A 208 -17.06 17.76 3.50
CA TRP A 208 -16.31 17.50 4.71
C TRP A 208 -16.98 18.17 5.91
N SER A 209 -16.92 17.48 7.06
CA SER A 209 -17.33 17.97 8.37
C SER A 209 -16.26 17.69 9.43
N GLY A 210 -16.49 18.10 10.67
CA GLY A 210 -15.52 17.96 11.76
C GLY A 210 -14.41 19.01 11.71
N THR A 211 -13.40 18.85 12.56
CA THR A 211 -12.26 19.77 12.67
C THR A 211 -10.96 19.04 12.32
N PHE A 212 -10.03 19.74 11.69
CA PHE A 212 -8.68 19.23 11.49
C PHE A 212 -8.02 18.88 12.86
N PRO A 213 -7.23 17.79 12.98
CA PRO A 213 -6.76 16.84 11.96
C PRO A 213 -7.73 15.69 11.64
N ARG A 214 -8.99 15.78 12.07
CA ARG A 214 -9.97 14.70 11.93
C ARG A 214 -11.18 15.16 11.11
N PRO A 215 -11.04 15.43 9.81
CA PRO A 215 -12.21 15.67 8.97
C PRO A 215 -13.00 14.37 8.76
N VAL A 216 -14.31 14.51 8.53
CA VAL A 216 -15.23 13.41 8.24
C VAL A 216 -15.93 13.70 6.94
N ALA A 217 -15.77 12.83 5.96
CA ALA A 217 -16.51 12.88 4.71
C ALA A 217 -17.98 12.49 4.94
N SER A 218 -18.89 13.24 4.33
CA SER A 218 -20.31 12.92 4.32
C SER A 218 -20.57 11.68 3.47
N GLY A 219 -21.26 10.69 4.05
CA GLY A 219 -21.70 9.48 3.34
C GLY A 219 -22.47 9.81 2.05
N GLU A 220 -23.31 10.85 2.04
CA GLU A 220 -24.09 11.25 0.86
C GLU A 220 -23.22 11.53 -0.37
N THR A 221 -22.07 12.17 -0.16
CA THR A 221 -21.12 12.47 -1.24
C THR A 221 -20.06 11.39 -1.44
N PHE A 222 -19.77 10.60 -0.41
CA PHE A 222 -18.78 9.53 -0.46
C PHE A 222 -19.29 8.27 -1.20
N TRP A 223 -20.53 7.85 -0.98
CA TRP A 223 -21.05 6.63 -1.60
C TRP A 223 -21.04 6.64 -3.13
N PRO A 224 -21.42 7.73 -3.82
CA PRO A 224 -21.28 7.83 -5.27
C PRO A 224 -19.83 7.67 -5.77
N LEU A 225 -18.85 8.17 -5.00
CA LEU A 225 -17.43 7.99 -5.28
C LEU A 225 -17.03 6.52 -5.14
N PHE A 226 -17.38 5.89 -4.01
CA PHE A 226 -17.07 4.48 -3.75
C PHE A 226 -17.62 3.55 -4.85
N GLU A 227 -18.87 3.76 -5.27
CA GLU A 227 -19.51 2.98 -6.33
C GLU A 227 -18.79 3.16 -7.68
N THR A 228 -18.35 4.38 -7.99
CA THR A 228 -17.65 4.68 -9.24
C THR A 228 -16.25 4.08 -9.24
N VAL A 229 -15.50 4.20 -8.14
CA VAL A 229 -14.19 3.58 -7.99
C VAL A 229 -14.29 2.06 -8.06
N SER A 230 -15.32 1.46 -7.44
CA SER A 230 -15.54 0.02 -7.52
C SER A 230 -15.73 -0.45 -8.97
N LYS A 231 -16.60 0.24 -9.74
CA LYS A 231 -16.80 -0.04 -11.17
C LYS A 231 -15.54 0.20 -12.00
N GLN A 232 -14.80 1.27 -11.72
CA GLN A 232 -13.54 1.60 -12.40
C GLN A 232 -12.49 0.49 -12.18
N LEU A 233 -12.33 0.04 -10.93
CA LEU A 233 -11.42 -1.05 -10.58
C LEU A 233 -11.84 -2.33 -11.28
N ASP A 234 -13.12 -2.69 -11.22
CA ASP A 234 -13.60 -3.91 -11.87
C ASP A 234 -13.33 -3.91 -13.37
N PHE A 235 -13.64 -2.79 -14.03
CA PHE A 235 -13.35 -2.58 -15.45
C PHE A 235 -11.84 -2.63 -15.76
N SER A 236 -11.00 -2.01 -14.93
CA SER A 236 -9.54 -2.05 -15.12
C SER A 236 -9.00 -3.47 -15.04
N PHE A 237 -9.44 -4.26 -14.05
CA PHE A 237 -8.99 -5.64 -13.92
C PHE A 237 -9.50 -6.52 -15.06
N ASP A 238 -10.71 -6.30 -15.57
CA ASP A 238 -11.20 -6.98 -16.77
C ASP A 238 -10.34 -6.64 -18.00
N LEU A 239 -10.03 -5.35 -18.19
CA LEU A 239 -9.18 -4.89 -19.28
C LEU A 239 -7.75 -5.46 -19.17
N MET A 240 -7.16 -5.47 -17.98
CA MET A 240 -5.84 -6.06 -17.72
C MET A 240 -5.82 -7.57 -17.96
N ARG A 241 -6.89 -8.28 -17.57
CA ARG A 241 -7.02 -9.72 -17.82
C ARG A 241 -7.05 -10.00 -19.32
N ASP A 242 -7.87 -9.26 -20.06
CA ASP A 242 -8.02 -9.44 -21.51
C ASP A 242 -6.72 -9.12 -22.29
N ARG A 243 -5.85 -8.29 -21.71
CA ARG A 243 -4.52 -7.95 -22.23
C ARG A 243 -3.39 -8.85 -21.69
N GLY A 244 -3.71 -9.83 -20.85
CA GLY A 244 -2.75 -10.76 -20.27
C GLY A 244 -1.74 -10.11 -19.33
N VAL A 245 -2.10 -9.01 -18.67
CA VAL A 245 -1.23 -8.26 -17.75
C VAL A 245 -1.29 -8.82 -16.33
N ILE A 246 -2.45 -9.31 -15.91
CA ILE A 246 -2.66 -9.90 -14.58
C ILE A 246 -1.64 -11.00 -14.26
N GLU A 247 -1.37 -11.87 -15.24
CA GLU A 247 -0.43 -12.99 -15.10
C GLU A 247 1.04 -12.56 -15.02
N ARG A 248 1.35 -11.31 -15.40
CA ARG A 248 2.72 -10.76 -15.39
C ARG A 248 3.09 -10.14 -14.04
N HIS A 249 2.20 -10.17 -13.04
CA HIS A 249 2.53 -9.69 -11.70
C HIS A 249 3.75 -10.46 -11.17
N PRO A 250 4.81 -9.80 -10.64
CA PRO A 250 6.10 -10.45 -10.35
C PRO A 250 6.07 -11.46 -9.18
N ASP A 251 5.08 -11.35 -8.28
CA ASP A 251 4.78 -12.39 -7.28
C ASP A 251 3.82 -13.49 -7.78
N GLN A 252 3.41 -13.46 -9.05
CA GLN A 252 2.37 -14.35 -9.62
C GLN A 252 1.08 -14.35 -8.79
N ALA A 253 0.72 -13.17 -8.27
CA ALA A 253 -0.48 -12.98 -7.46
C ALA A 253 -1.72 -13.29 -8.31
N PRO A 254 -2.66 -14.13 -7.85
CA PRO A 254 -3.90 -14.35 -8.58
C PRO A 254 -4.72 -13.06 -8.67
N GLU A 255 -5.56 -12.93 -9.70
CA GLU A 255 -6.42 -11.76 -9.90
C GLU A 255 -7.23 -11.39 -8.65
N SER A 256 -7.76 -12.39 -7.94
CA SER A 256 -8.50 -12.21 -6.70
C SER A 256 -7.68 -11.55 -5.59
N LEU A 257 -6.38 -11.85 -5.50
CA LEU A 257 -5.47 -11.18 -4.58
C LEU A 257 -5.23 -9.72 -5.01
N GLN A 258 -4.97 -9.49 -6.29
CA GLN A 258 -4.68 -8.15 -6.80
C GLN A 258 -5.89 -7.20 -6.63
N ARG A 259 -7.11 -7.67 -6.95
CA ARG A 259 -8.37 -6.94 -6.69
C ARG A 259 -8.53 -6.60 -5.22
N ARG A 260 -8.26 -7.56 -4.34
CA ARG A 260 -8.36 -7.38 -2.89
C ARG A 260 -7.32 -6.39 -2.35
N MET A 261 -6.11 -6.37 -2.91
CA MET A 261 -5.08 -5.36 -2.57
C MET A 261 -5.55 -3.95 -2.97
N ALA A 262 -6.12 -3.77 -4.16
CA ALA A 262 -6.66 -2.48 -4.59
C ALA A 262 -7.82 -2.01 -3.71
N ALA A 263 -8.79 -2.89 -3.41
CA ALA A 263 -9.89 -2.59 -2.50
C ALA A 263 -9.37 -2.24 -1.08
N SER A 264 -8.37 -2.99 -0.62
CA SER A 264 -7.70 -2.75 0.66
C SER A 264 -7.03 -1.39 0.73
N MET A 265 -6.34 -0.97 -0.32
CA MET A 265 -5.71 0.35 -0.40
C MET A 265 -6.76 1.46 -0.30
N PHE A 266 -7.81 1.36 -1.11
CA PHE A 266 -8.91 2.32 -1.09
C PHE A 266 -9.54 2.42 0.30
N CYS A 267 -9.94 1.29 0.90
CA CYS A 267 -10.59 1.29 2.20
C CYS A 267 -9.67 1.87 3.29
N GLN A 268 -8.41 1.44 3.36
CA GLN A 268 -7.46 1.95 4.35
C GLN A 268 -7.21 3.45 4.21
N GLY A 269 -7.23 3.99 2.98
CA GLY A 269 -7.10 5.42 2.73
C GLY A 269 -8.32 6.25 3.13
N TRP A 270 -9.51 5.64 3.19
CA TRP A 270 -10.77 6.32 3.52
C TRP A 270 -11.26 6.09 4.96
N LEU A 271 -10.93 4.96 5.59
CA LEU A 271 -11.32 4.63 6.97
C LEU A 271 -11.02 5.74 8.00
N PRO A 272 -9.87 6.45 7.95
CA PRO A 272 -9.59 7.56 8.88
C PRO A 272 -10.50 8.79 8.70
N CYS A 273 -11.28 8.83 7.62
CA CYS A 273 -12.08 9.98 7.19
C CYS A 273 -13.57 9.68 7.13
N LEU A 274 -14.02 8.49 7.54
CA LEU A 274 -15.43 8.11 7.50
C LEU A 274 -16.03 8.01 8.90
N GLY A 275 -17.35 8.16 8.99
CA GLY A 275 -18.12 7.76 10.16
C GLY A 275 -18.09 6.25 10.36
N GLU A 276 -18.45 5.79 11.56
CA GLU A 276 -18.44 4.35 11.89
C GLU A 276 -19.39 3.55 10.98
N GLU A 277 -20.62 4.00 10.79
CA GLU A 277 -21.61 3.35 9.92
C GLU A 277 -21.12 3.25 8.46
N ASP A 278 -20.54 4.34 7.94
CA ASP A 278 -20.00 4.36 6.58
C ASP A 278 -18.76 3.48 6.44
N SER A 279 -17.91 3.44 7.46
CA SER A 279 -16.73 2.57 7.52
C SER A 279 -17.11 1.10 7.49
N GLU A 280 -18.07 0.68 8.33
CA GLU A 280 -18.56 -0.69 8.37
C GLU A 280 -19.23 -1.10 7.06
N ARG A 281 -20.02 -0.18 6.47
CA ARG A 281 -20.63 -0.40 5.16
C ARG A 281 -19.57 -0.57 4.08
N MET A 282 -18.51 0.24 4.09
CA MET A 282 -17.47 0.20 3.06
C MET A 282 -16.67 -1.11 3.16
N ILE A 283 -16.29 -1.54 4.36
CA ILE A 283 -15.61 -2.83 4.59
C ILE A 283 -16.49 -3.99 4.11
N ARG A 284 -17.81 -3.93 4.34
CA ARG A 284 -18.74 -4.96 3.90
C ARG A 284 -18.90 -4.99 2.38
N GLU A 285 -19.13 -3.85 1.74
CA GLU A 285 -19.38 -3.76 0.29
C GLU A 285 -18.11 -4.00 -0.55
N SER A 286 -16.93 -3.71 -0.01
CA SER A 286 -15.63 -4.05 -0.64
C SER A 286 -15.26 -5.53 -0.51
N GLY A 287 -16.07 -6.35 0.16
CA GLY A 287 -15.79 -7.77 0.39
C GLY A 287 -14.71 -8.05 1.43
N LEU A 288 -14.26 -7.04 2.19
CA LEU A 288 -13.20 -7.16 3.21
C LEU A 288 -13.73 -7.52 4.61
N LYS A 289 -15.01 -7.89 4.74
CA LYS A 289 -15.61 -8.29 6.02
C LYS A 289 -14.94 -9.57 6.55
N GLY A 290 -14.45 -9.52 7.79
CA GLY A 290 -13.70 -10.61 8.42
C GLY A 290 -12.18 -10.46 8.30
N GLU A 291 -11.72 -9.55 7.43
CA GLU A 291 -10.32 -9.15 7.32
C GLU A 291 -9.96 -7.98 8.24
N TYR A 292 -10.88 -7.55 9.11
CA TYR A 292 -10.64 -6.52 10.11
C TYR A 292 -11.05 -7.06 11.50
N SER A 293 -10.09 -7.29 12.40
CA SER A 293 -10.27 -7.85 13.76
C SER A 293 -9.15 -7.42 14.70
N LYS A 294 -9.31 -7.52 16.03
CA LYS A 294 -8.21 -7.25 16.99
C LYS A 294 -7.08 -8.28 16.88
N LEU A 295 -5.83 -7.84 16.92
CA LEU A 295 -4.65 -8.71 16.90
C LEU A 295 -4.42 -9.33 18.28
N GLU A 296 -4.24 -10.65 18.32
CA GLU A 296 -3.77 -11.37 19.50
C GLU A 296 -2.27 -11.66 19.33
N PRO A 297 -1.42 -11.35 20.32
CA PRO A 297 0.00 -11.64 20.25
C PRO A 297 0.22 -13.15 20.18
N LYS A 298 1.18 -13.58 19.34
CA LYS A 298 1.64 -14.97 19.26
C LYS A 298 3.11 -15.05 19.61
N GLU A 299 3.50 -16.15 20.26
CA GLU A 299 4.90 -16.46 20.49
C GLU A 299 5.62 -16.68 19.15
N THR A 300 6.83 -16.14 19.07
CA THR A 300 7.72 -16.25 17.91
C THR A 300 9.09 -16.75 18.35
N THR A 301 9.81 -17.39 17.44
CA THR A 301 11.22 -17.68 17.58
C THR A 301 12.02 -16.70 16.73
N LEU A 302 13.08 -16.13 17.29
CA LEU A 302 14.02 -15.30 16.54
C LEU A 302 14.94 -16.19 15.71
N ARG A 303 15.09 -15.85 14.43
CA ARG A 303 16.03 -16.46 13.49
C ARG A 303 16.72 -15.36 12.68
N HIS A 304 17.70 -15.74 11.86
CA HIS A 304 18.49 -14.80 11.08
C HIS A 304 18.49 -15.17 9.59
N CYS A 305 18.27 -14.17 8.74
CA CYS A 305 18.30 -14.33 7.31
C CYS A 305 19.71 -14.70 6.84
N GLY A 306 19.88 -15.88 6.22
CA GLY A 306 21.16 -16.32 5.67
C GLY A 306 21.63 -15.58 4.42
N SER A 307 20.86 -14.60 3.93
CA SER A 307 21.27 -13.71 2.83
C SER A 307 21.79 -12.36 3.32
N CYS A 308 21.08 -11.70 4.25
CA CYS A 308 21.45 -10.35 4.72
C CYS A 308 21.84 -10.28 6.20
N GLY A 309 21.58 -11.33 6.98
CA GLY A 309 21.81 -11.37 8.43
C GLY A 309 20.70 -10.74 9.26
N GLY A 310 19.64 -10.21 8.65
CA GLY A 310 18.53 -9.55 9.34
C GLY A 310 17.68 -10.48 10.19
N ASP A 311 17.07 -9.93 11.23
CA ASP A 311 16.23 -10.63 12.19
C ASP A 311 14.89 -11.06 11.56
N LEU A 312 14.51 -12.31 11.82
CA LEU A 312 13.28 -12.95 11.38
C LEU A 312 12.49 -13.42 12.60
N GLN A 313 11.30 -12.88 12.80
CA GLN A 313 10.34 -13.44 13.75
C GLN A 313 9.57 -14.56 13.05
N VAL A 314 9.68 -15.78 13.59
CA VAL A 314 9.10 -16.98 12.98
C VAL A 314 8.03 -17.56 13.89
N LEU A 315 6.83 -17.76 13.33
CA LEU A 315 5.73 -18.42 14.00
C LEU A 315 5.89 -19.95 13.96
N SER A 316 5.41 -20.62 15.01
CA SER A 316 5.34 -22.09 15.02
C SER A 316 4.56 -22.62 13.80
N GLY A 317 5.11 -23.63 13.14
CA GLY A 317 4.54 -24.23 11.93
C GLY A 317 4.88 -23.52 10.62
N ALA A 318 5.55 -22.37 10.65
CA ALA A 318 6.05 -21.71 9.44
C ALA A 318 7.05 -22.61 8.69
N LYS A 319 6.93 -22.63 7.36
CA LYS A 319 7.84 -23.37 6.48
C LYS A 319 8.79 -22.44 5.75
N ALA A 320 8.29 -21.28 5.36
CA ALA A 320 9.09 -20.23 4.74
C ALA A 320 8.56 -18.86 5.13
N VAL A 321 9.45 -17.88 5.20
CA VAL A 321 9.11 -16.47 5.41
C VAL A 321 9.84 -15.61 4.39
N LEU A 322 9.26 -14.48 4.01
CA LEU A 322 10.01 -13.47 3.26
C LEU A 322 10.81 -12.63 4.26
N CYS A 323 12.11 -12.47 4.04
CA CYS A 323 12.88 -11.49 4.79
C CYS A 323 12.52 -10.08 4.29
N GLU A 324 11.80 -9.29 5.09
CA GLU A 324 11.36 -7.94 4.67
C GLU A 324 12.52 -6.92 4.62
N ASP A 325 13.73 -7.27 5.07
CA ASP A 325 14.91 -6.39 4.96
C ASP A 325 15.62 -6.51 3.60
N CYS A 326 15.53 -7.68 2.96
CA CYS A 326 16.25 -7.98 1.73
C CYS A 326 15.42 -8.63 0.61
N GLY A 327 14.18 -9.00 0.89
CA GLY A 327 13.25 -9.62 -0.06
C GLY A 327 13.52 -11.09 -0.39
N ILE A 328 14.50 -11.75 0.25
CA ILE A 328 14.76 -13.16 0.00
C ILE A 328 13.81 -14.03 0.81
N ARG A 329 13.23 -15.04 0.16
CA ARG A 329 12.43 -16.08 0.83
C ARG A 329 13.37 -17.06 1.54
N ILE A 330 13.18 -17.21 2.85
CA ILE A 330 14.02 -18.00 3.74
C ILE A 330 13.27 -19.26 4.15
N ASP A 331 13.94 -20.40 4.05
CA ASP A 331 13.45 -21.67 4.57
C ASP A 331 13.66 -21.72 6.09
N VAL A 332 12.54 -21.72 6.82
CA VAL A 332 12.48 -21.80 8.27
C VAL A 332 11.92 -23.14 8.76
N SER A 333 11.72 -24.10 7.85
CA SER A 333 11.28 -25.45 8.19
C SER A 333 12.42 -26.30 8.77
N ALA A 334 13.66 -26.00 8.40
CA ALA A 334 14.88 -26.58 8.97
C ALA A 334 15.48 -25.67 10.05
N ASP A 335 16.35 -26.23 10.89
CA ASP A 335 17.07 -25.47 11.92
C ASP A 335 18.06 -24.46 11.32
N GLU A 336 18.41 -23.46 12.13
CA GLU A 336 19.51 -22.57 11.80
C GLU A 336 20.83 -23.33 11.82
N VAL A 337 21.70 -23.02 10.87
CA VAL A 337 23.05 -23.60 10.82
C VAL A 337 24.01 -22.61 11.43
N ASN A 338 24.90 -23.11 12.28
CA ASN A 338 26.03 -22.35 12.77
C ASN A 338 27.10 -22.24 11.66
N CYS A 339 27.49 -21.02 11.30
CA CYS A 339 28.60 -20.79 10.39
C CYS A 339 29.92 -21.28 11.03
N ALA A 340 30.52 -22.32 10.44
CA ALA A 340 31.74 -22.95 10.96
C ALA A 340 32.94 -22.00 11.15
N ASN A 341 32.94 -20.84 10.47
CA ASN A 341 34.01 -19.85 10.61
C ASN A 341 33.76 -18.84 11.74
N CYS A 342 32.55 -18.28 11.87
CA CYS A 342 32.29 -17.16 12.79
C CYS A 342 31.27 -17.44 13.88
N GLY A 343 30.68 -18.64 13.94
CA GLY A 343 29.69 -18.98 14.95
C GLY A 343 28.26 -18.48 14.66
N GLY A 344 28.08 -17.64 13.64
CA GLY A 344 26.79 -16.97 13.36
C GLY A 344 25.71 -17.96 12.93
N LEU A 345 24.52 -17.86 13.52
CA LEU A 345 23.35 -18.66 13.15
C LEU A 345 22.71 -18.08 11.89
N ILE A 346 22.38 -18.95 10.94
CA ILE A 346 21.73 -18.55 9.68
C ILE A 346 20.65 -19.54 9.24
N SER A 347 19.52 -19.00 8.77
CA SER A 347 18.47 -19.71 8.05
C SER A 347 18.68 -19.55 6.54
N PHE A 348 18.69 -20.64 5.76
CA PHE A 348 19.10 -20.59 4.35
C PHE A 348 17.99 -20.04 3.45
N PRO A 349 18.33 -19.37 2.32
CA PRO A 349 17.37 -19.09 1.27
C PRO A 349 16.67 -20.37 0.79
N MET A 350 15.38 -20.24 0.47
CA MET A 350 14.57 -21.38 0.08
C MET A 350 15.14 -22.06 -1.18
N GLY A 351 15.25 -23.39 -1.14
CA GLY A 351 15.82 -24.19 -2.24
C GLY A 351 17.35 -24.09 -2.35
N LYS A 352 18.05 -23.44 -1.40
CA LYS A 352 19.52 -23.38 -1.37
C LYS A 352 20.06 -24.22 -0.22
N ASN A 353 21.06 -25.04 -0.53
CA ASN A 353 21.85 -25.77 0.47
C ASN A 353 23.24 -25.18 0.67
N ARG A 354 23.58 -24.11 -0.06
CA ARG A 354 24.82 -23.33 0.07
C ARG A 354 24.47 -21.85 0.04
N THR A 355 25.13 -21.07 0.89
CA THR A 355 25.01 -19.60 0.92
C THR A 355 26.32 -18.99 1.43
N THR A 356 26.52 -17.70 1.15
CA THR A 356 27.61 -16.94 1.75
C THR A 356 27.14 -16.39 3.09
N CYS A 357 27.86 -16.69 4.18
CA CYS A 357 27.53 -16.19 5.51
C CYS A 357 27.48 -14.65 5.50
N PRO A 358 26.36 -14.02 5.88
CA PRO A 358 26.22 -12.57 5.82
C PRO A 358 27.17 -11.85 6.78
N PHE A 359 27.58 -12.51 7.87
CA PHE A 359 28.40 -11.94 8.93
C PHE A 359 29.91 -11.97 8.64
N CYS A 360 30.45 -13.07 8.09
CA CYS A 360 31.90 -13.22 7.87
C CYS A 360 32.30 -13.54 6.43
N LYS A 361 31.33 -13.66 5.52
CA LYS A 361 31.53 -13.95 4.08
C LYS A 361 32.12 -15.33 3.74
N ALA A 362 32.29 -16.22 4.72
CA ALA A 362 32.64 -17.61 4.46
C ALA A 362 31.48 -18.37 3.81
N GLU A 363 31.77 -19.40 3.01
CA GLU A 363 30.75 -20.31 2.50
C GLU A 363 30.14 -21.12 3.65
N ALA A 364 28.82 -21.18 3.71
CA ALA A 364 28.06 -22.03 4.61
C ALA A 364 27.26 -23.04 3.77
N GLN A 365 27.39 -24.32 4.12
CA GLN A 365 26.71 -25.41 3.45
C GLN A 365 25.90 -26.25 4.45
N ARG A 366 24.63 -26.52 4.13
CA ARG A 366 23.86 -27.58 4.77
C ARG A 366 24.41 -28.93 4.30
N MET A 367 24.93 -29.72 5.22
CA MET A 367 25.31 -31.10 4.97
C MET A 367 24.09 -31.98 5.23
N SER A 368 23.50 -32.55 4.17
CA SER A 368 22.54 -33.63 4.27
C SER A 368 23.29 -34.96 4.21
N TRP A 369 23.15 -35.79 5.23
CA TRP A 369 23.63 -37.18 5.21
C TRP A 369 22.58 -38.09 4.63
#